data_AF-A0A6J4T8T8-F1
#
_entry.id   AF-A0A6J4T8T8-F1
#
_cell.length_a   1.000
_cell.length_b   1.000
_cell.length_c   1.000
_cell.angle_alpha   90.00
_cell.angle_beta   90.00
_cell.angle_gamma   90.00
#
_symmetry.space_group_name_H-M   'P 1'
#
loop_
_entity.id
_entity.type
_entity.pdbx_description
1 polymer ?
#
loop_
_entity_poly.entity_id
_entity_poly.type
_entity_poly.pdbx_seq_one_letter_code
_entity_poly.pdbx_strand_id
1 'polypeptide(L)'
;MAEVSINIAGRDYRVACRNGEEDNLRSAAAIVDGRAREALAGMGALSEARTLLFASLLIADQLIERQGPATAPPTPLPPDPQVVRRVDALADRLERLAGDLEKTAATP
;
A
#
# COMPACT_ATOMS: atom_id res chain seq x y z
N MET A 1 -11.44 26.94 9.18
CA MET A 1 -11.78 25.56 9.56
C MET A 1 -13.11 25.26 8.92
N ALA A 2 -13.17 24.23 8.09
CA ALA A 2 -14.41 23.74 7.50
C ALA A 2 -15.00 22.66 8.42
N GLU A 3 -16.31 22.52 8.41
CA GLU A 3 -17.01 21.46 9.13
C GLU A 3 -17.82 20.67 8.10
N VAL A 4 -17.67 19.35 8.13
CA VAL A 4 -18.31 18.45 7.17
C VAL A 4 -19.28 17.55 7.91
N SER A 5 -20.52 17.51 7.43
CA SER A 5 -21.52 16.54 7.87
C SER A 5 -21.34 15.24 7.08
N ILE A 6 -21.22 14.13 7.82
CA ILE A 6 -21.13 12.77 7.28
C ILE A 6 -22.20 11.89 7.91
N ASN A 7 -22.70 10.90 7.17
CA ASN A 7 -23.66 9.92 7.67
C ASN A 7 -22.99 8.55 7.75
N ILE A 8 -23.08 7.89 8.91
CA ILE A 8 -22.54 6.55 9.13
C ILE A 8 -23.63 5.71 9.78
N ALA A 9 -24.01 4.61 9.13
CA ALA A 9 -25.04 3.68 9.62
C ALA A 9 -26.38 4.36 9.97
N GLY A 10 -26.75 5.41 9.22
CA GLY A 10 -27.98 6.17 9.43
C GLY A 10 -27.88 7.26 10.51
N ARG A 11 -26.68 7.57 11.00
CA ARG A 11 -26.42 8.62 12.00
C ARG A 11 -25.57 9.73 11.42
N ASP A 12 -25.93 10.98 11.71
CA ASP A 12 -25.20 12.16 11.24
C ASP A 12 -24.13 12.60 12.26
N TYR A 13 -22.93 12.84 11.76
CA TYR A 13 -21.79 13.36 12.51
C TYR A 13 -21.27 14.62 11.85
N ARG A 14 -20.89 15.61 12.68
CA ARG A 14 -20.16 16.79 12.23
C ARG A 14 -18.71 16.68 12.65
N VAL A 15 -17.82 16.76 11.68
CA VAL A 15 -16.39 16.61 11.89
C VAL A 15 -15.69 17.84 11.33
N ALA A 16 -14.85 18.47 12.16
CA ALA A 16 -13.98 19.55 11.72
C ALA A 16 -12.88 18.98 10.82
N CYS A 17 -12.66 19.62 9.66
CA CYS A 17 -11.59 19.28 8.75
C CYS A 17 -10.80 20.51 8.32
N ARG A 18 -9.62 20.27 7.77
CA ARG A 18 -8.84 21.32 7.11
C ARG A 18 -9.45 21.63 5.75
N ASN A 19 -9.29 22.86 5.29
CA ASN A 19 -9.75 23.27 3.97
C ASN A 19 -9.00 22.44 2.91
N GLY A 20 -9.73 21.77 2.03
CA GLY A 20 -9.19 20.89 0.99
C GLY A 20 -9.10 19.40 1.37
N GLU A 21 -9.44 19.01 2.59
CA GLU A 21 -9.50 17.60 3.02
C GLU A 21 -10.94 17.04 3.04
N GLU A 22 -11.93 17.81 2.61
CA GLU A 22 -13.35 17.45 2.68
C GLU A 22 -13.65 16.15 1.91
N ASP A 23 -13.10 16.00 0.71
CA ASP A 23 -13.34 14.82 -0.14
C ASP A 23 -12.68 13.55 0.42
N ASN A 24 -11.49 13.70 1.00
CA ASN A 24 -10.81 12.60 1.69
C ASN A 24 -11.62 12.15 2.91
N LEU A 25 -12.16 13.09 3.68
CA LEU A 25 -13.02 12.80 4.82
C LEU A 25 -14.33 12.11 4.40
N ARG A 26 -14.97 12.57 3.31
CA ARG A 26 -16.15 11.91 2.74
C ARG A 26 -15.86 10.49 2.27
N SER A 27 -14.72 10.28 1.62
CA SER A 27 -14.28 8.97 1.17
C SER A 27 -14.02 8.03 2.36
N ALA A 28 -13.36 8.52 3.41
CA ALA A 28 -13.17 7.77 4.65
C ALA A 28 -14.51 7.42 5.32
N ALA A 29 -15.44 8.37 5.39
CA ALA A 29 -16.78 8.15 5.94
C ALA A 29 -17.56 7.07 5.18
N ALA A 30 -17.47 7.05 3.84
CA ALA A 30 -18.12 6.02 3.03
C ALA A 30 -17.57 4.61 3.32
N ILE A 31 -16.26 4.49 3.58
CA ILE A 31 -15.64 3.22 3.98
C ILE A 31 -16.18 2.77 5.34
N VAL A 32 -16.20 3.68 6.33
CA VAL A 32 -16.69 3.38 7.68
C VAL A 32 -18.18 2.99 7.65
N ASP A 33 -19.00 3.72 6.89
CA ASP A 33 -20.42 3.45 6.71
C ASP A 33 -20.68 2.08 6.09
N GLY A 34 -19.93 1.70 5.04
CA GLY A 34 -20.00 0.35 4.47
C GLY A 34 -19.73 -0.75 5.49
N ARG A 35 -18.68 -0.59 6.30
CA ARG A 35 -18.29 -1.56 7.34
C ARG A 35 -19.24 -1.59 8.52
N ALA A 36 -19.83 -0.46 8.87
CA ALA A 36 -20.87 -0.38 9.88
C ALA A 36 -22.15 -1.10 9.45
N ARG A 37 -22.56 -0.97 8.18
CA ARG A 37 -23.69 -1.73 7.62
C ARG A 37 -23.42 -3.23 7.57
N GLU A 38 -22.21 -3.64 7.21
CA GLU A 38 -21.78 -5.04 7.23
C GLU A 38 -21.89 -5.64 8.65
N ALA A 39 -21.41 -4.91 9.66
CA ALA A 39 -21.53 -5.33 11.06
C ALA A 39 -23.00 -5.49 11.51
N LEU A 40 -23.89 -4.57 11.09
CA LEU A 40 -25.33 -4.65 11.38
C LEU A 40 -25.99 -5.85 10.67
N ALA A 41 -25.61 -6.14 9.42
CA ALA A 41 -26.16 -7.26 8.67
C ALA A 41 -25.78 -8.61 9.27
N GLY A 42 -24.54 -8.75 9.78
CA GLY A 42 -24.05 -10.01 10.35
C GLY A 42 -24.51 -10.29 11.78
N MET A 43 -24.80 -9.25 12.58
CA MET A 43 -25.03 -9.39 14.03
C MET A 43 -26.40 -8.89 14.50
N GLY A 44 -27.20 -8.30 13.61
CA GLY A 44 -28.51 -7.74 13.92
C GLY A 44 -28.44 -6.33 14.54
N ALA A 45 -29.46 -5.97 15.33
CA ALA A 45 -29.52 -4.65 15.95
C ALA A 45 -28.45 -4.50 17.04
N LEU A 46 -27.47 -3.63 16.79
CA LEU A 46 -26.40 -3.29 17.73
C LEU A 46 -26.55 -1.84 18.21
N SER A 47 -25.98 -1.55 19.40
CA SER A 47 -25.79 -0.16 19.82
C SER A 47 -24.77 0.53 18.95
N GLU A 48 -24.88 1.86 18.81
CA GLU A 48 -23.96 2.67 18.01
C GLU A 48 -22.49 2.40 18.33
N ALA A 49 -22.12 2.43 19.61
CA ALA A 49 -20.76 2.17 20.06
C ALA A 49 -20.25 0.78 19.61
N ARG A 50 -21.12 -0.23 19.65
CA ARG A 50 -20.77 -1.59 19.25
C ARG A 50 -20.67 -1.72 17.73
N THR A 51 -21.55 -1.08 16.97
CA THR A 51 -21.46 -1.01 15.51
C THR A 51 -20.15 -0.36 15.07
N LEU A 52 -19.79 0.78 15.65
CA LEU A 52 -18.54 1.47 15.33
C LEU A 52 -17.30 0.67 15.75
N LEU A 53 -17.36 -0.03 16.90
CA LEU A 53 -16.30 -0.96 17.31
C LEU A 53 -16.09 -2.05 16.25
N PHE A 54 -17.15 -2.72 15.81
CA PHE A 54 -17.01 -3.77 14.79
C PHE A 54 -16.56 -3.21 13.44
N ALA A 55 -17.10 -2.07 13.01
CA ALA A 55 -16.63 -1.41 11.79
C ALA A 55 -15.11 -1.11 11.87
N SER A 56 -14.62 -0.62 13.01
CA SER A 56 -13.20 -0.34 13.20
C SER A 56 -12.32 -1.61 13.16
N LEU A 57 -12.79 -2.72 13.73
CA LEU A 57 -12.10 -4.00 13.69
C LEU A 57 -12.04 -4.56 12.26
N LEU A 58 -13.13 -4.48 11.50
CA LEU A 58 -13.17 -4.91 10.09
C LEU A 58 -12.24 -4.08 9.21
N ILE A 59 -12.12 -2.77 9.47
CA ILE A 59 -11.17 -1.89 8.77
C ILE A 59 -9.74 -2.27 9.14
N ALA A 60 -9.46 -2.48 10.43
CA ALA A 60 -8.14 -2.88 10.89
C ALA A 60 -7.68 -4.20 10.26
N ASP A 61 -8.59 -5.18 10.15
CA ASP A 61 -8.31 -6.47 9.52
C ASP A 61 -7.85 -6.31 8.06
N GLN A 62 -8.57 -5.51 7.26
CA GLN A 62 -8.14 -5.20 5.88
C GLN A 62 -6.79 -4.50 5.79
N LEU A 63 -6.49 -3.61 6.76
CA LEU A 63 -5.20 -2.93 6.78
C LEU A 63 -4.07 -3.92 7.10
N ILE A 64 -4.31 -4.87 8.01
CA ILE A 64 -3.38 -5.95 8.33
C ILE A 64 -3.17 -6.86 7.11
N GLU A 65 -4.25 -7.28 6.45
CA GLU A 65 -4.17 -8.09 5.23
C GLU A 65 -3.36 -7.38 4.13
N ARG A 66 -3.59 -6.08 3.93
CA ARG A 66 -2.85 -5.27 2.93
C ARG A 66 -1.39 -5.05 3.29
N GLN A 67 -1.06 -5.00 4.58
CA GLN A 67 0.32 -4.91 5.04
C GLN A 67 1.08 -6.24 4.82
N GLY A 68 0.37 -7.32 4.48
CA GLY A 68 0.91 -8.68 4.41
C GLY A 68 1.41 -9.13 5.78
N PRO A 69 1.89 -10.38 5.94
CA PRO A 69 2.80 -10.64 7.04
C PRO A 69 3.91 -9.60 6.90
N ALA A 70 4.22 -8.86 7.97
CA ALA A 70 5.47 -8.14 8.10
C ALA A 70 6.57 -9.20 7.93
N THR A 71 6.89 -9.48 6.67
CA THR A 71 7.96 -10.36 6.30
C THR A 71 9.13 -9.56 6.80
N ALA A 72 9.79 -10.06 7.85
CA ALA A 72 11.09 -9.54 8.25
C ALA A 72 11.85 -9.26 6.95
N PRO A 73 12.48 -8.08 6.80
CA PRO A 73 13.16 -7.71 5.55
C PRO A 73 13.91 -8.95 5.09
N PRO A 74 13.66 -9.44 3.86
CA PRO A 74 14.17 -10.72 3.44
C PRO A 74 15.64 -10.73 3.81
N THR A 75 16.05 -11.65 4.70
CA THR A 75 17.47 -11.80 5.04
C THR A 75 18.18 -11.85 3.70
N PRO A 76 19.05 -10.88 3.37
CA PRO A 76 19.59 -10.79 2.04
C PRO A 76 20.26 -12.13 1.77
N LEU A 77 19.67 -12.93 0.88
CA LEU A 77 20.31 -14.17 0.49
C LEU A 77 21.62 -13.75 -0.18
N PRO A 78 22.76 -14.33 0.20
CA PRO A 78 24.00 -14.06 -0.52
C PRO A 78 23.75 -14.32 -2.02
N PRO A 79 24.21 -13.41 -2.91
CA PRO A 79 23.99 -13.55 -4.33
C PRO A 79 24.52 -14.90 -4.82
N ASP A 80 23.79 -15.56 -5.71
CA ASP A 80 24.18 -16.86 -6.25
C ASP A 80 25.56 -16.74 -6.93
N PRO A 81 26.56 -17.55 -6.51
CA PRO A 81 27.91 -17.50 -7.08
C PRO A 81 27.94 -17.75 -8.60
N GLN A 82 26.95 -18.46 -9.15
CA GLN A 82 26.82 -18.65 -10.60
C GLN A 82 26.40 -17.36 -11.32
N VAL A 83 25.52 -16.57 -10.70
CA VAL A 83 25.07 -15.29 -11.25
C VAL A 83 26.22 -14.28 -11.23
N VAL A 84 26.96 -14.19 -10.12
CA VAL A 84 28.14 -13.32 -10.02
C VAL A 84 29.15 -13.65 -11.13
N ARG A 85 29.51 -14.93 -11.31
CA ARG A 85 30.44 -15.36 -12.36
C ARG A 85 29.96 -15.03 -13.77
N ARG A 86 28.65 -15.13 -14.03
CA ARG A 86 28.07 -14.81 -15.35
C ARG A 86 28.13 -13.30 -15.62
N VAL A 87 27.90 -12.48 -14.60
CA VAL A 87 27.99 -11.01 -14.70
C VAL A 87 29.42 -10.59 -14.97
N ASP A 88 30.40 -11.16 -14.27
CA ASP A 88 31.82 -10.87 -14.51
C ASP A 88 32.25 -11.25 -15.93
N ALA A 89 31.86 -12.45 -16.40
CA ALA A 89 32.17 -12.89 -17.77
C ALA A 89 31.52 -12.01 -18.86
N LEU A 90 30.34 -11.45 -18.57
CA LEU A 90 29.67 -10.47 -19.43
C LEU A 90 30.44 -9.15 -19.47
N ALA A 91 30.90 -8.65 -18.32
CA ALA A 91 31.71 -7.44 -18.22
C ALA A 91 33.01 -7.57 -19.02
N ASP A 92 33.76 -8.68 -18.85
CA ASP A 92 34.98 -8.96 -19.60
C ASP A 92 34.77 -8.99 -21.11
N ARG A 93 33.60 -9.47 -21.54
CA ARG A 93 33.24 -9.53 -22.96
C ARG A 93 32.91 -8.14 -23.50
N LEU A 94 32.23 -7.31 -22.72
CA LEU A 94 31.94 -5.92 -23.09
C LEU A 94 33.22 -5.11 -23.23
N GLU A 95 34.17 -5.28 -22.32
CA GLU A 95 35.47 -4.59 -22.38
C GLU A 95 36.28 -5.00 -23.62
N ARG A 96 36.28 -6.28 -23.97
CA ARG A 96 36.89 -6.77 -25.22
C ARG A 96 36.23 -6.18 -26.47
N LEU A 97 34.91 -6.17 -26.52
CA LEU A 97 34.18 -5.59 -27.65
C LEU A 97 34.42 -4.08 -27.77
N ALA A 98 34.46 -3.37 -26.64
CA ALA A 98 34.80 -1.95 -26.63
C ALA A 98 36.21 -1.71 -27.17
N GLY A 99 37.21 -2.47 -26.72
CA GLY A 99 38.59 -2.35 -27.20
C GLY A 99 38.75 -2.68 -28.69
N ASP A 100 37.99 -3.64 -29.21
CA ASP A 100 38.00 -3.96 -30.65
C ASP A 100 37.35 -2.83 -31.47
N LEU A 101 36.24 -2.25 -30.99
CA LEU A 101 35.61 -1.09 -31.62
C LEU A 101 36.55 0.12 -31.65
N GLU A 102 37.24 0.40 -30.55
CA GLU A 102 38.23 1.49 -30.50
C GLU A 102 39.37 1.29 -31.50
N LYS A 103 39.89 0.07 -31.65
CA LYS A 103 40.94 -0.25 -32.64
C LYS A 103 40.44 -0.10 -34.08
N THR A 104 39.22 -0.55 -34.37
CA THR A 104 38.62 -0.36 -35.71
C THR A 104 38.34 1.10 -36.01
N ALA A 105 37.95 1.91 -35.01
CA ALA A 105 37.74 3.34 -35.16
C ALA A 105 39.05 4.16 -35.27
N ALA A 106 40.15 3.67 -34.69
CA ALA A 106 41.46 4.32 -34.72
C ALA A 106 42.29 4.00 -35.98
N THR A 107 41.83 3.08 -36.84
CA THR A 107 42.46 2.77 -38.13
C THR A 107 41.77 3.57 -39.23
N PRO A 108 42.43 4.52 -39.93
CA PRO A 108 41.82 5.33 -40.98
C PRO A 108 41.51 4.54 -42.26
#